data_AF-A0A251PR13-F1
#
_entry.id   AF-A0A251PR13-F1
#
_cell.length_a   1.000
_cell.length_b   1.000
_cell.length_c   1.000
_cell.angle_alpha   90.00
_cell.angle_beta   90.00
_cell.angle_gamma   90.00
#
_symmetry.space_group_name_H-M   'P 1'
#
loop_
_entity.id
_entity.type
_entity.pdbx_description
1 polymer ?
#
loop_
_entity_poly.entity_id
_entity_poly.type
_entity_poly.pdbx_seq_one_letter_code
_entity_poly.pdbx_strand_id
1 'polypeptide(L)' 'MRRICYRKLGPEVDPSPACCAVVKKANVKCLCKLVAKEIEDLIDMEKVGFVARSCGKKVAPGTKCGSKEFQKWVFAILI' A
#
# COMPACT_ATOMS: atom_id res chain seq x y z
N MET A 1 0.40 12.26 18.71
CA MET A 1 -0.81 11.67 18.09
C MET A 1 -0.42 10.66 17.01
N ARG A 2 -0.92 9.42 17.07
CA ARG A 2 -0.81 8.47 15.94
C ARG A 2 -1.81 8.90 14.85
N ARG A 3 -1.33 9.51 13.76
CA ARG A 3 -2.15 9.69 12.55
C ARG A 3 -2.20 8.34 11.84
N ILE A 4 -3.32 7.63 11.99
CA ILE A 4 -3.51 6.32 11.38
C ILE A 4 -3.70 6.53 9.88
N CYS A 5 -2.69 6.15 9.11
CA CYS A 5 -2.70 6.22 7.65
C CYS A 5 -3.42 5.03 7.00
N TYR A 6 -3.44 3.91 7.71
CA TYR A 6 -3.85 2.61 7.21
C TYR A 6 -4.45 1.81 8.37
N ARG A 7 -5.55 1.11 8.11
CA ARG A 7 -6.20 0.21 9.07
C ARG A 7 -6.46 -1.13 8.40
N LYS A 8 -5.97 -2.21 9.01
CA LYS A 8 -6.16 -3.58 8.48
C LYS A 8 -7.63 -4.00 8.51
N LEU A 9 -8.34 -3.70 9.59
CA LEU A 9 -9.74 -4.10 9.81
C LEU A 9 -10.72 -2.97 9.44
N GLY A 10 -11.91 -3.33 8.97
CA GLY A 10 -12.97 -2.38 8.58
C GLY A 10 -12.96 -2.03 7.08
N PRO A 11 -13.92 -1.20 6.63
CA PRO A 11 -14.08 -0.86 5.22
C PRO A 11 -12.91 -0.01 4.70
N GLU A 12 -12.72 -0.02 3.38
CA GLU A 12 -11.86 0.95 2.72
C GLU A 12 -12.46 2.35 2.87
N VAL A 13 -11.67 3.28 3.39
CA VAL A 13 -12.06 4.68 3.60
C VAL A 13 -11.01 5.57 2.99
N ASP A 14 -11.46 6.68 2.40
CA ASP A 14 -10.53 7.59 1.75
C ASP A 14 -9.48 8.12 2.72
N PRO A 15 -8.19 8.12 2.30
CA PRO A 15 -7.11 8.57 3.16
C PRO A 15 -7.19 10.07 3.42
N SER A 16 -6.95 10.46 4.67
CA SER A 16 -6.87 11.89 5.02
C SER A 16 -5.77 12.62 4.22
N PRO A 17 -5.90 13.94 4.00
CA PRO A 17 -4.88 14.73 3.30
C PRO A 17 -3.48 14.61 3.93
N ALA A 18 -3.44 14.54 5.27
CA ALA A 18 -2.21 14.32 6.01
C ALA A 18 -1.58 12.96 5.71
N CYS A 19 -2.40 11.91 5.53
CA CYS A 19 -1.89 10.61 5.13
C CYS A 19 -1.33 10.64 3.71
N CYS A 20 -2.06 11.24 2.77
CA CYS A 20 -1.59 11.35 1.39
C CYS A 20 -0.29 12.15 1.26
N ALA A 21 -0.06 13.16 2.10
CA ALA A 21 1.22 13.86 2.14
C ALA A 21 2.40 12.94 2.47
N VAL A 22 2.20 11.95 3.34
CA VAL A 22 3.21 10.94 3.70
C VAL A 22 3.35 9.90 2.58
N VAL A 23 2.24 9.35 2.08
CA VAL A 23 2.22 8.34 1.01
C VAL A 23 2.89 8.87 -0.27
N LYS A 24 2.66 10.13 -0.63
CA LYS A 24 3.30 10.78 -1.78
C LYS A 24 4.83 10.85 -1.62
N LYS A 25 5.33 11.11 -0.41
CA LYS A 25 6.77 11.18 -0.09
C LYS A 25 7.42 9.82 0.14
N ALA A 26 6.63 8.76 0.36
CA ALA A 26 7.13 7.43 0.65
C ALA A 26 8.01 6.89 -0.49
N ASN A 27 9.18 6.36 -0.15
CA ASN A 27 10.02 5.62 -1.09
C ASN A 27 9.62 4.15 -1.06
N VAL A 28 8.75 3.76 -1.99
CA VAL A 28 8.16 2.41 -2.08
C VAL A 28 9.25 1.33 -2.18
N LYS A 29 10.31 1.57 -2.95
CA LYS A 29 11.43 0.62 -3.10
C LYS A 29 12.21 0.43 -1.80
N CYS A 30 12.38 1.49 -1.02
CA CYS A 30 13.01 1.40 0.31
C CYS A 30 12.11 0.65 1.29
N LEU A 31 10.81 1.00 1.34
CA LEU A 31 9.84 0.38 2.23
C LEU A 31 9.65 -1.11 1.92
N CYS A 32 9.61 -1.52 0.64
CA CYS A 32 9.53 -2.92 0.24
C CYS A 32 10.67 -3.79 0.80
N LYS A 33 11.87 -3.22 0.98
CA LYS A 33 13.01 -3.95 1.58
C LYS A 33 12.82 -4.21 3.07
N LEU A 34 11.99 -3.40 3.73
CA LEU A 34 11.66 -3.52 5.15
C LEU A 34 10.46 -4.44 5.37
N VAL A 35 9.68 -4.76 4.33
CA VAL A 35 8.57 -5.70 4.40
C VAL A 35 9.13 -7.13 4.53
N ALA A 36 9.41 -7.52 5.77
CA ALA A 36 9.65 -8.90 6.15
C ALA A 36 8.31 -9.67 6.24
N LYS A 37 8.36 -11.00 6.33
CA LYS A 37 7.16 -11.87 6.36
C LYS A 37 6.16 -11.46 7.45
N GLU A 38 6.65 -11.04 8.61
CA GLU A 38 5.83 -10.60 9.74
C GLU A 38 4.99 -9.37 9.38
N ILE A 39 5.53 -8.48 8.55
CA ILE A 39 4.79 -7.30 8.07
C ILE A 39 3.78 -7.71 7.00
N GLU A 40 4.10 -8.67 6.13
CA GLU A 40 3.18 -9.19 5.11
C GLU A 40 1.90 -9.80 5.67
N ASP A 41 1.97 -10.36 6.88
CA ASP A 41 0.81 -10.93 7.58
C ASP A 41 0.02 -9.87 8.36
N LEU A 42 0.66 -8.74 8.68
CA LEU A 42 0.03 -7.61 9.36
C LEU A 42 -0.62 -6.60 8.41
N ILE A 43 -0.21 -6.59 7.13
CA ILE A 43 -0.76 -5.67 6.12
C ILE A 43 -1.61 -6.39 5.08
N ASP A 44 -2.70 -5.74 4.71
CA ASP A 44 -3.58 -6.09 3.62
C ASP A 44 -3.09 -5.31 2.39
N MET A 45 -2.46 -6.03 1.47
CA MET A 45 -1.83 -5.44 0.29
C MET A 45 -2.85 -4.80 -0.65
N GLU A 46 -4.10 -5.26 -0.64
CA GLU A 46 -5.17 -4.66 -1.45
C GLU A 46 -5.48 -3.25 -0.95
N LYS A 47 -5.65 -3.11 0.37
CA LYS A 47 -5.88 -1.81 1.03
C LYS A 47 -4.70 -0.85 0.92
N VAL A 48 -3.47 -1.37 1.01
CA VAL A 48 -2.27 -0.55 0.76
C VAL A 48 -2.27 -0.06 -0.69
N GLY A 49 -2.67 -0.91 -1.63
CA GLY A 49 -2.92 -0.56 -3.03
C GLY A 49 -3.97 0.53 -3.20
N PHE A 50 -5.12 0.40 -2.53
CA PHE A 50 -6.18 1.41 -2.52
C PHE A 50 -5.66 2.77 -2.04
N VAL A 51 -5.04 2.83 -0.85
CA VAL A 51 -4.49 4.08 -0.30
C VAL A 51 -3.46 4.72 -1.24
N ALA A 52 -2.58 3.91 -1.84
CA ALA A 52 -1.60 4.42 -2.80
C ALA A 52 -2.27 5.05 -4.03
N ARG A 53 -3.28 4.40 -4.60
CA ARG A 53 -4.05 4.91 -5.75
C ARG A 53 -4.85 6.16 -5.39
N SER A 54 -5.60 6.15 -4.29
CA SER A 54 -6.40 7.29 -3.83
C SER A 54 -5.52 8.52 -3.55
N CYS A 55 -4.29 8.31 -3.07
CA CYS A 55 -3.33 9.40 -2.90
C CYS A 55 -2.54 9.78 -4.16
N GLY A 56 -2.78 9.13 -5.31
CA GLY A 56 -2.10 9.42 -6.58
C GLY A 56 -0.63 8.98 -6.63
N LYS A 57 -0.23 8.00 -5.82
CA LYS A 57 1.13 7.46 -5.83
C LYS A 57 1.27 6.44 -6.96
N LYS A 58 2.15 6.74 -7.92
CA LYS A 58 2.51 5.80 -8.98
C LYS A 58 3.40 4.69 -8.41
N VAL A 59 2.92 3.46 -8.45
CA VAL A 59 3.70 2.25 -8.15
C VAL A 59 3.82 1.45 -9.43
N ALA A 60 5.04 1.06 -9.77
CA ALA A 60 5.32 0.45 -11.07
C ALA A 60 4.92 -1.03 -11.12
N PRO A 61 4.36 -1.47 -12.27
CA PRO A 61 4.53 -2.79 -12.86
C PRO A 61 5.18 -3.91 -12.04
N GLY A 62 4.51 -4.70 -11.20
CA GLY A 62 5.15 -5.86 -10.56
C GLY A 62 6.19 -5.51 -9.49
N THR A 63 6.06 -4.35 -8.83
CA THR A 63 6.88 -4.01 -7.66
C THR A 63 6.72 -5.09 -6.58
N LYS A 64 7.80 -5.81 -6.25
CA LYS A 64 7.81 -6.81 -5.16
C LYS A 64 8.11 -6.13 -3.82
N CYS A 65 7.24 -6.32 -2.84
CA CYS A 65 7.50 -6.02 -1.43
C CYS A 65 7.39 -7.36 -0.67
N GLY A 66 8.53 -7.91 -0.24
CA GLY A 66 8.56 -9.26 0.36
C GLY A 66 8.25 -10.37 -0.65
N SER A 67 7.45 -11.35 -0.25
CA SER A 67 6.90 -12.43 -1.09
C SER A 67 5.70 -11.98 -1.94
N LYS A 68 5.07 -10.83 -1.62
CA LYS A 68 3.88 -10.31 -2.32
C LYS A 68 4.26 -9.27 -3.39
N GLU A 69 3.70 -9.41 -4.60
CA GLU A 69 3.81 -8.43 -5.68
C GLU A 69 2.67 -7.41 -5.61
N PHE A 70 3.00 -6.11 -5.61
CA PHE A 70 2.06 -4.98 -5.55
C PHE A 70 1.15 -4.84 -6.78
N GLN A 71 1.02 -5.88 -7.61
CA GLN A 71 0.34 -5.78 -8.89
C GLN A 71 -0.19 -7.05 -9.53
N LYS A 72 0.03 -8.22 -8.94
CA LYS A 72 -0.62 -9.43 -9.45
C LYS A 72 -2.14 -9.44 -9.26
N TRP A 73 -2.66 -8.73 -8.25
CA TRP A 73 -4.09 -8.76 -7.92
C TRP A 73 -4.96 -7.80 -8.76
N VAL A 74 -4.39 -6.73 -9.34
CA VAL A 74 -5.19 -5.73 -10.07
C VAL A 74 -5.37 -6.10 -11.54
N PHE A 75 -4.34 -6.65 -12.19
CA PHE A 75 -4.45 -7.08 -13.59
C PHE A 75 -5.29 -8.35 -13.76
N ALA A 76 -5.49 -9.14 -12.72
CA ALA A 76 -6.39 -10.30 -12.75
C ALA A 76 -7.89 -9.93 -12.65
N ILE A 77 -8.23 -8.68 -12.31
CA ILE A 77 -9.62 -8.17 -12.27
C ILE A 77 -9.95 -7.34 -13.52
N LEU A 78 -8.94 -6.95 -14.30
CA LEU A 78 -9.07 -6.17 -15.54
C LEU A 78 -8.74 -6.97 -16.82
N ILE A 79 -8.69 -8.30 -16.74
CA ILE A 79 -8.66 -9.21 -17.89
C ILE A 79 -9.83 -10.19 -17.73
#